data_AF-N0CHE5-F1
#
_entry.id   AF-N0CHE5-F1
#
_cell.length_a   1.000
_cell.length_b   1.000
_cell.length_c   1.000
_cell.angle_alpha   90.00
_cell.angle_beta   90.00
_cell.angle_gamma   90.00
#
_symmetry.space_group_name_H-M   'P 1'
#
loop_
_entity.id
_entity.type
_entity.pdbx_description
1 polymer ?
#
loop_
_entity_poly.entity_id
_entity_poly.type
_entity_poly.pdbx_seq_one_letter_code
_entity_poly.pdbx_strand_id
1 'polypeptide(L)'
;MDVGAEAIDVPVVPLTFSNPVQEILDWATAHPAAAVRNRANRITADLAELTGRRDTEAAQREAEEKVVRAKAELERAQEKLRTVKANTRTATAAGPIAARTGSGSSRTRAEHAATRTWARATGHQVADAGMVPKRIQEAYDTARQGSARKAG
;
A
#
# COMPACT_ATOMS: atom_id res chain seq x y z
N MET A 1 53.44 22.32 41.70
CA MET A 1 53.40 23.35 40.65
C MET A 1 52.32 22.91 39.69
N ASP A 2 51.11 23.41 39.90
CA ASP A 2 49.93 23.13 39.08
C ASP A 2 49.82 24.28 38.09
N VAL A 3 50.01 24.00 36.80
CA VAL A 3 49.88 25.00 35.73
C VAL A 3 48.44 24.99 35.28
N GLY A 4 47.69 26.00 35.73
CA GLY A 4 46.31 26.23 35.35
C GLY A 4 46.17 26.30 33.83
N ALA A 5 45.37 25.41 33.27
CA ALA A 5 44.92 25.47 31.90
C ALA A 5 43.96 26.67 31.77
N GLU A 6 44.52 27.81 31.37
CA GLU A 6 43.76 28.99 31.00
C GLU A 6 42.94 28.65 29.75
N ALA A 7 41.64 28.42 29.96
CA ALA A 7 40.69 28.18 28.88
C ALA A 7 40.65 29.45 28.02
N ILE A 8 41.21 29.36 26.82
CA ILE A 8 41.11 30.40 25.80
C ILE A 8 39.63 30.48 25.41
N ASP A 9 38.91 31.42 26.03
CA ASP A 9 37.56 31.82 25.62
C ASP A 9 37.69 32.59 24.31
N VAL A 10 37.73 31.85 23.20
CA VAL A 10 37.70 32.43 21.86
C VAL A 10 36.26 32.89 21.62
N PRO A 11 35.98 34.21 21.53
CA PRO A 11 34.65 34.65 21.15
C PRO A 11 34.35 34.13 19.75
N VAL A 12 33.34 33.25 19.64
CA VAL A 12 32.71 32.92 18.36
C VAL A 12 32.04 34.19 17.88
N VAL A 13 32.78 35.01 17.13
CA VAL A 13 32.21 36.10 16.36
C VAL A 13 31.50 35.44 15.19
N PRO A 14 30.16 35.47 15.10
CA PRO A 14 29.47 34.96 13.93
C PRO A 14 29.92 35.82 12.74
N LEU A 15 30.68 35.22 11.83
CA LEU A 15 30.98 35.83 10.54
C LEU A 15 29.64 36.05 9.84
N THR A 16 29.20 37.30 9.84
CA THR A 16 28.03 37.72 9.09
C THR A 16 28.46 37.69 7.63
N PHE A 17 28.21 36.57 6.96
CA PHE A 17 28.40 36.50 5.52
C PHE A 17 27.34 37.41 4.90
N SER A 18 27.73 38.65 4.59
CA SER A 18 26.89 39.53 3.81
C SER A 18 26.59 38.84 2.49
N ASN A 19 25.30 38.75 2.16
CA ASN A 19 24.89 38.25 0.85
C ASN A 19 25.10 39.39 -0.14
N PRO A 20 26.14 39.35 -1.00
CA PRO A 20 26.51 40.48 -1.85
C PRO A 20 25.38 40.87 -2.82
N VAL A 21 24.50 39.92 -3.17
CA VAL A 21 23.31 40.19 -3.99
C VAL A 21 22.29 41.01 -3.20
N GLN A 22 22.08 40.68 -1.93
CA GLN A 22 21.15 41.41 -1.07
C GLN A 22 21.64 42.84 -0.82
N GLU A 23 22.94 43.03 -0.56
CA GLU A 23 23.52 44.38 -0.39
C GLU A 23 23.32 45.26 -1.64
N ILE A 24 23.49 44.68 -2.84
CA ILE A 24 23.25 45.38 -4.10
C ILE A 24 21.77 45.72 -4.27
N LEU A 25 20.87 44.80 -3.93
CA LEU A 25 19.42 45.05 -4.01
C LEU A 25 18.97 46.13 -3.01
N ASP A 26 19.52 46.13 -1.80
CA ASP A 26 19.22 47.12 -0.76
C ASP A 26 19.72 48.52 -1.18
N TRP A 27 20.95 48.61 -1.72
CA TRP A 27 21.44 49.85 -2.32
C TRP A 27 20.58 50.30 -3.51
N ALA A 28 20.22 49.38 -4.40
CA ALA A 28 19.47 49.70 -5.61
C ALA A 28 18.03 50.14 -5.32
N THR A 29 17.40 49.62 -4.28
CA THR A 29 16.06 50.03 -3.83
C THR A 29 16.07 51.40 -3.16
N ALA A 30 17.15 51.77 -2.46
CA ALA A 30 17.34 53.11 -1.89
C ALA A 30 17.80 54.16 -2.93
N HIS A 31 18.12 53.74 -4.16
CA HIS A 31 18.74 54.61 -5.16
C HIS A 31 17.80 55.75 -5.61
N PRO A 32 18.27 57.00 -5.81
CA PRO A 32 17.43 58.13 -6.23
C PRO A 32 16.80 57.97 -7.62
N ALA A 33 17.50 57.32 -8.55
CA ALA A 33 16.99 57.08 -9.90
C ALA A 33 15.93 55.96 -9.95
N ALA A 34 14.74 56.27 -10.46
CA ALA A 34 13.62 55.32 -10.55
C ALA A 34 13.93 54.07 -11.40
N ALA A 35 14.73 54.21 -12.46
CA ALA A 35 15.14 53.08 -13.31
C ALA A 35 15.93 52.02 -12.52
N VAL A 36 16.77 52.44 -11.58
CA VAL A 36 17.57 51.54 -10.74
C VAL A 36 16.67 50.80 -9.74
N ARG A 37 15.75 51.51 -9.08
CA ARG A 37 14.77 50.89 -8.17
C ARG A 37 13.87 49.89 -8.88
N ASN A 38 13.36 50.26 -10.07
CA ASN A 38 12.53 49.37 -10.88
C ASN A 38 13.28 48.09 -11.28
N ARG A 39 14.57 48.19 -11.56
CA ARG A 39 15.41 47.03 -11.85
C ARG A 39 15.58 46.13 -10.62
N ALA A 40 15.83 46.71 -9.45
CA ALA A 40 15.89 45.95 -8.20
C ALA A 40 14.59 45.18 -7.95
N ASN A 41 13.44 45.84 -8.07
CA ASN A 41 12.13 45.21 -7.88
C ASN A 41 11.90 44.01 -8.83
N ARG A 42 12.31 44.12 -10.10
CA ARG A 42 12.22 43.01 -11.06
C ARG A 42 13.11 41.84 -10.65
N ILE A 43 14.37 42.12 -10.31
CA ILE A 43 15.31 41.06 -9.88
C ILE A 43 14.79 40.37 -8.61
N THR A 44 14.25 41.12 -7.66
CA THR A 44 13.64 40.54 -6.45
C THR A 44 12.44 39.65 -6.79
N ALA A 45 11.59 40.06 -7.75
CA ALA A 45 10.48 39.23 -8.21
C ALA A 45 10.98 37.94 -8.88
N ASP A 46 12.00 38.03 -9.74
CA ASP A 46 12.60 36.86 -10.42
C ASP A 46 13.23 35.89 -9.40
N LEU A 47 13.91 36.41 -8.37
CA LEU A 47 14.48 35.59 -7.29
C LEU A 47 13.39 34.90 -6.46
N ALA A 48 12.28 35.58 -6.18
CA ALA A 48 11.14 34.99 -5.50
C ALA A 48 10.52 33.87 -6.35
N GLU A 49 10.40 34.07 -7.66
CA GLU A 49 9.91 33.05 -8.59
C GLU A 49 10.83 31.82 -8.62
N LEU A 50 12.14 32.01 -8.78
CA LEU A 50 13.11 30.91 -8.78
C LEU A 50 13.10 30.14 -7.46
N THR A 51 12.96 30.84 -6.34
CA THR A 51 12.82 30.21 -5.01
C THR A 51 11.55 29.36 -4.95
N GLY A 52 10.41 29.91 -5.39
CA GLY A 52 9.15 29.16 -5.43
C GLY A 52 9.21 27.93 -6.34
N ARG A 53 9.87 28.01 -7.49
CA ARG A 53 10.09 26.86 -8.39
C ARG A 53 10.94 25.78 -7.72
N ARG A 54 12.06 26.15 -7.11
CA ARG A 54 12.94 25.23 -6.38
C ARG A 54 12.18 24.50 -5.27
N ASP A 55 11.38 25.23 -4.50
CA ASP A 55 10.64 24.66 -3.38
C ASP A 55 9.51 23.72 -3.88
N THR A 56 8.87 24.05 -4.99
CA THR A 56 7.92 23.16 -5.67
C THR A 56 8.58 21.88 -6.16
N GLU A 57 9.75 21.98 -6.80
CA GLU A 57 10.53 20.81 -7.25
C GLU A 57 11.03 19.95 -6.09
N ALA A 58 11.40 20.57 -4.97
CA ALA A 58 11.76 19.85 -3.75
C ALA A 58 10.56 19.08 -3.18
N ALA A 59 9.39 19.71 -3.10
CA ALA A 59 8.16 19.06 -2.67
C ALA A 59 7.75 17.93 -3.62
N GLN A 60 7.92 18.11 -4.93
CA GLN A 60 7.66 17.07 -5.92
C GLN A 60 8.58 15.87 -5.71
N ARG A 61 9.90 16.07 -5.57
CA ARG A 61 10.84 14.97 -5.30
C ARG A 61 10.49 14.22 -4.03
N GLU A 62 10.17 14.94 -2.95
CA GLU A 62 9.76 14.29 -1.69
C GLU A 62 8.48 13.45 -1.87
N ALA A 63 7.50 13.95 -2.63
CA ALA A 63 6.30 13.20 -2.95
C ALA A 63 6.60 11.96 -3.80
N GLU A 64 7.46 12.07 -4.82
CA GLU A 64 7.90 10.95 -5.65
C GLU A 64 8.63 9.88 -4.81
N GLU A 65 9.52 10.28 -3.91
CA GLU A 65 10.21 9.36 -2.99
C GLU A 65 9.23 8.62 -2.06
N LYS A 66 8.22 9.33 -1.53
CA LYS A 66 7.16 8.71 -0.73
C LYS A 66 6.39 7.68 -1.54
N VAL A 67 6.07 7.97 -2.81
CA VAL A 67 5.40 7.03 -3.71
C VAL A 67 6.26 5.80 -3.98
N VAL A 68 7.56 5.98 -4.25
CA VAL A 68 8.49 4.86 -4.44
C VAL A 68 8.54 3.97 -3.19
N ARG A 69 8.65 4.57 -2.01
CA ARG A 69 8.66 3.83 -0.73
C ARG A 69 7.37 3.06 -0.52
N ALA A 70 6.22 3.70 -0.73
CA ALA A 70 4.91 3.07 -0.57
C ALA A 70 4.71 1.91 -1.56
N LYS A 71 5.17 2.05 -2.81
CA LYS A 71 5.13 0.96 -3.80
C LYS A 71 5.99 -0.22 -3.38
N ALA A 72 7.21 0.02 -2.90
CA ALA A 72 8.08 -1.05 -2.40
C ALA A 72 7.47 -1.78 -1.18
N GLU A 73 6.80 -1.05 -0.29
CA GLU A 73 6.09 -1.65 0.84
C GLU A 73 4.89 -2.48 0.38
N LEU A 74 4.10 -1.96 -0.56
CA LEU A 74 2.97 -2.69 -1.14
C LEU A 74 3.42 -3.99 -1.79
N GLU A 75 4.50 -3.98 -2.56
CA GLU A 75 5.05 -5.18 -3.18
C GLU A 75 5.46 -6.21 -2.14
N ARG A 76 6.17 -5.79 -1.07
CA ARG A 76 6.53 -6.68 0.04
C ARG A 76 5.30 -7.26 0.74
N ALA A 77 4.25 -6.46 0.95
CA ALA A 77 3.01 -6.91 1.56
C ALA A 77 2.27 -7.93 0.65
N GLN A 78 2.24 -7.67 -0.66
CA GLN A 78 1.66 -8.58 -1.64
C GLN A 78 2.42 -9.92 -1.68
N GLU A 79 3.76 -9.88 -1.63
CA GLU A 79 4.55 -11.12 -1.62
C GLU A 79 4.30 -11.94 -0.36
N LYS A 80 4.30 -11.30 0.83
CA LYS A 80 3.90 -11.96 2.08
C LYS A 80 2.51 -12.60 1.97
N LEU A 81 1.54 -11.92 1.37
CA LEU A 81 0.20 -12.47 1.17
C LEU A 81 0.22 -13.67 0.22
N ARG A 82 1.01 -13.64 -0.86
CA ARG A 82 1.19 -14.78 -1.77
C ARG A 82 1.80 -15.97 -1.04
N THR A 83 2.85 -15.76 -0.24
CA THR A 83 3.48 -16.82 0.56
C THR A 83 2.48 -17.43 1.55
N VAL A 84 1.73 -16.62 2.29
CA VAL A 84 0.72 -17.11 3.24
C VAL A 84 -0.36 -17.91 2.51
N LYS A 85 -0.89 -17.40 1.39
CA LYS A 85 -1.88 -18.12 0.58
C LYS A 85 -1.34 -19.45 0.02
N ALA A 86 -0.09 -19.46 -0.44
CA ALA A 86 0.56 -20.68 -0.90
C ALA A 86 0.72 -21.68 0.25
N ASN A 87 1.16 -21.23 1.42
CA ASN A 87 1.32 -22.05 2.61
C ASN A 87 -0.02 -22.58 3.17
N THR A 88 -1.10 -21.78 3.12
CA THR A 88 -2.44 -22.27 3.44
C THR A 88 -2.89 -23.34 2.44
N ARG A 89 -2.60 -23.17 1.15
CA ARG A 89 -2.98 -24.14 0.12
C ARG A 89 -2.20 -25.46 0.27
N THR A 90 -0.90 -25.42 0.60
CA THR A 90 -0.09 -26.61 0.86
C THR A 90 -0.44 -27.26 2.20
N ALA A 91 -0.73 -26.49 3.26
CA ALA A 91 -1.18 -27.04 4.54
C ALA A 91 -2.54 -27.75 4.43
N THR A 92 -3.43 -27.27 3.55
CA THR A 92 -4.68 -27.97 3.24
C THR A 92 -4.44 -29.24 2.40
N ALA A 93 -3.33 -29.32 1.65
CA ALA A 93 -2.95 -30.50 0.87
C ALA A 93 -2.12 -31.54 1.65
N ALA A 94 -1.48 -31.15 2.76
CA ALA A 94 -0.57 -31.98 3.55
C ALA A 94 -1.18 -32.55 4.85
N GLY A 95 -2.48 -32.38 5.08
CA GLY A 95 -3.16 -33.12 6.13
C GLY A 95 -3.05 -34.63 5.85
N PRO A 96 -2.76 -35.49 6.85
CA PRO A 96 -2.72 -36.93 6.64
C PRO A 96 -4.07 -37.35 6.07
N ILE A 97 -4.03 -38.00 4.90
CA ILE A 97 -5.15 -38.74 4.34
C ILE A 97 -5.36 -39.94 5.26
N ALA A 98 -5.91 -39.68 6.46
CA ALA A 98 -6.77 -40.64 7.09
C ALA A 98 -7.93 -40.79 6.12
N ALA A 99 -7.92 -41.89 5.38
CA ALA A 99 -9.00 -42.34 4.54
C ALA A 99 -10.28 -42.44 5.40
N ARG A 100 -10.98 -41.31 5.56
CA ARG A 100 -12.40 -41.29 5.82
C ARG A 100 -13.03 -41.22 4.46
N THR A 101 -13.56 -42.36 4.04
CA THR A 101 -14.64 -42.47 3.06
C THR A 101 -15.78 -41.55 3.52
N GLY A 102 -15.69 -40.28 3.16
CA GLY A 102 -16.55 -39.25 3.71
C GLY A 102 -16.27 -37.89 3.10
N SER A 103 -16.77 -37.70 1.87
CA SER A 103 -17.28 -36.42 1.36
C SER A 103 -16.38 -35.19 1.59
N GLY A 104 -15.34 -35.04 0.76
CA GLY A 104 -14.46 -33.86 0.82
C GLY A 104 -13.69 -33.56 -0.46
N SER A 105 -14.03 -34.21 -1.58
CA SER A 105 -13.46 -33.86 -2.88
C SER A 105 -14.35 -32.81 -3.51
N SER A 106 -13.76 -31.71 -3.98
CA SER A 106 -14.43 -30.64 -4.72
C SER A 106 -15.48 -31.21 -5.68
N ARG A 107 -16.75 -31.04 -5.32
CA ARG A 107 -17.85 -31.64 -6.07
C ARG A 107 -17.78 -31.20 -7.53
N THR A 108 -17.77 -32.17 -8.42
CA THR A 108 -17.69 -31.90 -9.86
C THR A 108 -18.95 -31.16 -10.31
N ARG A 109 -18.87 -30.43 -11.42
CA ARG A 109 -20.04 -29.74 -12.02
C ARG A 109 -21.22 -30.71 -12.25
N ALA A 110 -20.94 -31.98 -12.51
CA ALA A 110 -21.94 -33.04 -12.66
C ALA A 110 -22.68 -33.36 -11.35
N GLU A 111 -21.99 -33.40 -10.21
CA GLU A 111 -22.61 -33.64 -8.90
C GLU A 111 -23.50 -32.47 -8.47
N HIS A 112 -23.10 -31.23 -8.80
CA HIS A 112 -23.98 -30.07 -8.61
C HIS A 112 -25.22 -30.11 -9.50
N ALA A 113 -25.14 -30.68 -10.70
CA ALA A 113 -26.31 -30.90 -11.55
C ALA A 113 -27.25 -31.95 -10.94
N ALA A 114 -26.71 -33.09 -10.48
CA ALA A 114 -27.49 -34.13 -9.81
C ALA A 114 -28.19 -33.62 -8.54
N THR A 115 -27.48 -32.83 -7.73
CA THR A 115 -28.04 -32.20 -6.53
C THR A 115 -29.17 -31.23 -6.87
N ARG A 116 -29.02 -30.42 -7.94
CA ARG A 116 -30.07 -29.50 -8.41
C ARG A 116 -31.31 -30.24 -8.89
N THR A 117 -31.15 -31.33 -9.64
CA THR A 117 -32.28 -32.14 -10.11
C THR A 117 -33.03 -32.76 -8.94
N TRP A 118 -32.32 -33.34 -7.97
CA TRP A 118 -32.94 -33.88 -6.76
C TRP A 118 -33.65 -32.79 -5.95
N ALA A 119 -33.00 -31.65 -5.74
CA ALA A 119 -33.55 -30.54 -4.97
C ALA A 119 -34.86 -30.00 -5.58
N ARG A 120 -34.93 -29.85 -6.91
CA ARG A 120 -36.18 -29.46 -7.58
C ARG A 120 -37.27 -30.53 -7.45
N ALA A 121 -36.91 -31.81 -7.53
CA ALA A 121 -37.85 -32.91 -7.36
C ALA A 121 -38.41 -33.00 -5.92
N THR A 122 -37.66 -32.56 -4.91
CA THR A 122 -38.09 -32.52 -3.50
C THR A 122 -38.69 -31.18 -3.06
N GLY A 123 -38.86 -30.23 -3.99
CA GLY A 123 -39.47 -28.92 -3.71
C GLY A 123 -38.52 -27.89 -3.08
N HIS A 124 -37.21 -28.14 -3.07
CA HIS A 124 -36.21 -27.16 -2.64
C HIS A 124 -35.90 -26.14 -3.75
N GLN A 125 -35.88 -24.86 -3.39
CA GLN A 125 -35.54 -23.77 -4.30
C GLN A 125 -34.01 -23.66 -4.46
N VAL A 126 -33.50 -23.86 -5.67
CA VAL A 126 -32.07 -23.76 -6.02
C VAL A 126 -31.89 -22.89 -7.26
N ALA A 127 -30.84 -22.07 -7.28
CA ALA A 127 -30.45 -21.30 -8.46
C ALA A 127 -30.09 -22.22 -9.64
N ASP A 128 -30.40 -21.77 -10.86
CA ASP A 128 -30.16 -22.55 -12.07
C ASP A 128 -28.68 -22.71 -12.40
N ALA A 129 -27.85 -21.73 -11.99
CA ALA A 129 -26.41 -21.72 -12.18
C ALA A 129 -25.67 -21.34 -10.89
N GLY A 130 -24.43 -21.82 -10.76
CA GLY A 130 -23.55 -21.49 -9.63
C GLY A 130 -23.49 -22.55 -8.54
N MET A 131 -23.10 -22.11 -7.35
CA MET A 131 -22.87 -22.97 -6.18
C MET A 131 -24.21 -23.35 -5.54
N VAL A 132 -24.42 -24.65 -5.31
CA VAL A 132 -25.63 -25.13 -4.59
C VAL A 132 -25.49 -24.76 -3.10
N PRO A 133 -26.54 -24.24 -2.44
CA PRO A 133 -26.48 -23.96 -1.00
C PRO A 133 -26.10 -25.19 -0.17
N LYS A 134 -25.21 -25.00 0.82
CA LYS A 134 -24.66 -26.10 1.65
C LYS A 134 -25.75 -26.97 2.30
N ARG A 135 -26.83 -26.36 2.78
CA ARG A 135 -27.99 -27.06 3.38
C ARG A 135 -28.61 -28.09 2.45
N ILE A 136 -28.67 -27.79 1.14
CA ILE A 136 -29.27 -28.67 0.13
C ILE A 136 -28.31 -29.81 -0.22
N GLN A 137 -27.00 -29.53 -0.22
CA GLN A 137 -25.98 -30.55 -0.41
C GLN A 137 -25.99 -31.58 0.75
N GLU A 138 -26.08 -31.11 1.99
CA GLU A 138 -26.16 -31.98 3.18
C GLU A 138 -27.45 -32.82 3.19
N ALA A 139 -28.58 -32.23 2.78
CA ALA A 139 -29.84 -32.96 2.65
C ALA A 139 -29.78 -34.05 1.57
N TYR A 140 -29.12 -33.76 0.44
CA TYR A 140 -28.88 -34.73 -0.63
C TYR A 140 -27.99 -35.89 -0.18
N ASP A 141 -26.89 -35.59 0.52
CA ASP A 141 -25.99 -36.61 1.07
C ASP A 141 -26.73 -37.52 2.06
N THR A 142 -27.55 -36.93 2.94
CA THR A 142 -28.35 -37.67 3.91
C THR A 142 -29.35 -38.59 3.21
N ALA A 143 -30.03 -38.11 2.16
CA ALA A 143 -30.95 -38.92 1.36
C ALA A 143 -30.24 -40.10 0.68
N ARG A 144 -29.02 -39.90 0.15
CA ARG A 144 -28.24 -40.98 -0.47
C ARG A 144 -27.72 -41.99 0.56
N GLN A 145 -27.25 -41.55 1.71
CA GLN A 145 -26.81 -42.44 2.80
C GLN A 145 -27.97 -43.26 3.38
N GLY A 146 -29.16 -42.66 3.48
CA GLY A 146 -30.39 -43.37 3.87
C GLY A 146 -30.80 -44.43 2.87
N SER A 147 -30.63 -44.18 1.57
CA SER A 147 -30.93 -45.16 0.52
C SER A 147 -29.93 -46.32 0.47
N ALA A 148 -28.64 -46.08 0.76
CA ALA A 148 -27.59 -47.10 0.74
C ALA A 148 -27.70 -48.12 1.89
N ARG A 149 -28.29 -47.75 3.03
CA ARG A 149 -28.52 -48.69 4.15
C ARG A 149 -29.74 -49.60 3.97
N LYS A 150 -30.58 -49.37 2.96
CA LYS A 150 -31.82 -50.15 2.74
C LYS A 150 -31.68 -51.21 1.63
N ALA A 151 -30.48 -51.36 1.06
CA ALA A 151 -30.19 -52.30 -0.03
C ALA A 151 -29.05 -53.30 0.32
N GLY A 152 -28.86 -53.57 1.60
CA GLY A 152 -27.96 -54.62 2.12
C GLY A 152 -28.73 -55.62 2.96
#